data_AF-A0A3M1C2R6-F1
#
_entry.id   AF-A0A3M1C2R6-F1
#
_cell.length_a   1.000
_cell.length_b   1.000
_cell.length_c   1.000
_cell.angle_alpha   90.00
_cell.angle_beta   90.00
_cell.angle_gamma   90.00
#
_symmetry.space_group_name_H-M   'P 1'
#
loop_
_entity.id
_entity.type
_entity.pdbx_description
1 polymer ?
#
loop_
_entity_poly.entity_id
_entity_poly.type
_entity_poly.pdbx_seq_one_letter_code
_entity_poly.pdbx_strand_id
1 'polypeptide(L)'
;MLQRLDELAEKGYYGMISIAILLGSVMGGIMAMFTLEKDSLFLMAVGLAFTMANLVLSIAQSPPKWIVRAFLLSIIVNTIIILISMTIK
;
A
#
# COMPACT_ATOMS: atom_id res chain seq x y z
N MET A 1 7.59 -10.25 -14.92
CA MET A 1 8.10 -9.25 -13.94
C MET A 1 7.80 -9.66 -12.50
N LEU A 2 6.55 -9.95 -12.14
CA LEU A 2 6.18 -10.38 -10.78
C LEU A 2 6.95 -11.60 -10.27
N GLN A 3 7.15 -12.65 -11.07
CA GLN A 3 7.88 -13.86 -10.64
C GLN A 3 9.33 -13.57 -10.18
N ARG A 4 10.02 -12.62 -10.83
CA ARG A 4 11.38 -12.23 -10.43
C ARG A 4 11.39 -11.43 -9.12
N LEU A 5 10.33 -10.66 -8.86
CA LEU A 5 10.17 -9.96 -7.59
C LEU A 5 9.88 -10.94 -6.45
N ASP A 6 9.11 -11.99 -6.71
CA ASP A 6 8.82 -13.05 -5.74
C ASP A 6 10.11 -13.82 -5.34
N GLU A 7 10.99 -14.14 -6.30
CA GLU A 7 12.28 -14.79 -6.01
C GLU A 7 13.25 -13.90 -5.22
N LEU A 8 13.25 -12.59 -5.51
CA LEU A 8 14.03 -11.61 -4.74
C LEU A 8 13.44 -11.43 -3.33
N ALA A 9 12.11 -11.49 -3.21
CA ALA A 9 11.41 -11.49 -1.93
C ALA A 9 11.82 -12.67 -1.06
N GLU A 10 11.91 -13.87 -1.63
CA GLU A 10 12.30 -15.06 -0.88
C GLU A 10 13.74 -14.96 -0.35
N LYS A 11 14.66 -14.36 -1.11
CA LYS A 11 16.05 -14.12 -0.66
C LYS A 11 16.18 -13.01 0.38
N GLY A 12 15.29 -12.01 0.35
CA GLY A 12 15.32 -10.81 1.18
C GLY A 12 14.06 -10.61 2.03
N TYR A 13 13.44 -11.70 2.50
CA TYR A 13 12.07 -11.72 3.01
C TYR A 13 11.75 -10.66 4.07
N TYR A 14 12.54 -10.60 5.15
CA TYR A 14 12.35 -9.60 6.21
C TYR A 14 12.67 -8.17 5.76
N GLY A 15 13.61 -8.02 4.81
CA GLY A 15 13.91 -6.72 4.20
C GLY A 15 12.72 -6.22 3.38
N MET A 16 12.09 -7.10 2.61
CA MET A 16 10.90 -6.76 1.85
C MET A 16 9.72 -6.41 2.75
N ILE A 17 9.47 -7.16 3.83
CA ILE A 17 8.45 -6.82 4.83
C ILE A 17 8.70 -5.41 5.39
N SER A 18 9.94 -5.11 5.78
CA SER A 18 10.31 -3.80 6.32
C SER A 18 10.04 -2.68 5.31
N ILE A 19 10.39 -2.88 4.05
CA ILE A 19 10.13 -1.93 2.97
C ILE A 19 8.62 -1.77 2.74
N ALA A 20 7.87 -2.86 2.70
CA ALA A 20 6.43 -2.87 2.46
C ALA A 20 5.67 -2.13 3.57
N ILE A 21 6.09 -2.29 4.83
CA ILE A 21 5.52 -1.57 5.97
C ILE A 21 5.90 -0.08 5.90
N LEU A 22 7.19 0.23 5.72
CA LEU A 22 7.68 1.62 5.72
C LEU A 22 7.04 2.44 4.59
N LEU A 23 7.24 2.01 3.33
CA LEU A 23 6.74 2.75 2.18
C LEU A 23 5.22 2.70 2.09
N GLY A 24 4.61 1.56 2.45
CA GLY A 24 3.15 1.42 2.48
C GLY A 24 2.51 2.39 3.47
N SER A 25 3.11 2.56 4.66
CA SER A 25 2.60 3.47 5.69
C SER A 25 2.79 4.94 5.31
N VAL A 26 3.94 5.31 4.72
CA VAL A 26 4.18 6.67 4.25
C VAL A 26 3.19 7.03 3.14
N MET A 27 3.00 6.16 2.15
CA MET A 27 2.03 6.35 1.07
C MET A 27 0.60 6.46 1.60
N GLY A 28 0.21 5.60 2.53
CA GLY A 28 -1.11 5.65 3.16
C GLY A 28 -1.34 6.95 3.94
N GLY A 29 -0.32 7.46 4.63
CA GLY A 29 -0.37 8.75 5.33
C GLY A 29 -0.56 9.94 4.39
N ILE A 30 0.16 9.97 3.26
CA ILE A 30 0.01 11.00 2.22
C ILE A 30 -1.41 10.94 1.63
N MET A 31 -1.89 9.74 1.28
CA MET A 31 -3.24 9.55 0.77
C MET A 31 -4.29 10.04 1.78
N ALA A 32 -4.16 9.67 3.06
CA ALA A 32 -5.07 10.09 4.12
C ALA A 32 -5.13 11.62 4.23
N MET A 33 -3.98 12.30 4.19
CA MET A 33 -3.91 13.77 4.19
C MET A 33 -4.75 14.38 3.06
N PHE A 34 -4.53 13.98 1.81
CA PHE A 34 -5.27 14.52 0.66
C PHE A 34 -6.77 14.23 0.72
N THR A 35 -7.15 13.04 1.20
CA THR A 35 -8.58 12.69 1.34
C THR A 35 -9.28 13.46 2.46
N LEU A 36 -8.59 13.73 3.57
CA LEU A 36 -9.11 14.52 4.69
C LEU A 36 -9.24 16.00 4.35
N GLU A 37 -8.27 16.57 3.63
CA GLU A 37 -8.37 17.97 3.15
C GLU A 37 -9.58 18.21 2.24
N LYS A 38 -10.06 17.15 1.57
CA LYS A 38 -11.21 17.18 0.67
C LYS A 38 -12.50 16.62 1.29
N ASP A 39 -12.49 16.33 2.59
CA ASP A 39 -13.61 15.72 3.33
C ASP A 39 -14.19 14.47 2.65
N SER A 40 -13.35 13.73 1.91
CA SER A 40 -13.76 12.58 1.12
C SER A 40 -13.57 11.29 1.92
N LEU A 41 -14.44 11.09 2.92
CA LEU A 41 -14.40 9.93 3.81
C LEU A 41 -14.49 8.59 3.07
N PHE A 42 -15.20 8.55 1.94
CA PHE A 42 -15.30 7.35 1.12
C PHE A 42 -13.94 6.96 0.52
N LEU A 43 -13.24 7.90 -0.11
CA LEU A 43 -11.92 7.65 -0.69
C LEU A 43 -10.90 7.29 0.40
N MET A 44 -10.98 7.95 1.55
CA MET A 44 -10.16 7.63 2.72
C MET A 44 -10.39 6.19 3.18
N ALA A 45 -11.64 5.75 3.32
CA ALA A 45 -11.98 4.39 3.76
C ALA A 45 -11.45 3.33 2.79
N VAL A 46 -11.58 3.56 1.47
CA VAL A 46 -11.05 2.66 0.44
C VAL A 46 -9.53 2.59 0.52
N GLY A 47 -8.82 3.72 0.56
CA GLY A 47 -7.36 3.73 0.63
C GLY A 47 -6.82 3.11 1.92
N LEU A 48 -7.50 3.35 3.06
CA LEU A 48 -7.16 2.73 4.33
C LEU A 48 -7.35 1.21 4.29
N ALA A 49 -8.40 0.68 3.66
CA ALA A 49 -8.62 -0.76 3.56
C ALA A 49 -7.43 -1.46 2.87
N PHE A 50 -6.92 -0.92 1.76
CA PHE A 50 -5.78 -1.50 1.05
C PHE A 50 -4.45 -1.29 1.78
N THR A 51 -4.26 -0.13 2.41
CA THR A 51 -3.07 0.16 3.21
C THR A 51 -2.99 -0.78 4.42
N MET A 52 -4.11 -0.98 5.11
CA MET A 52 -4.21 -1.90 6.25
C MET A 52 -4.10 -3.37 5.80
N ALA A 53 -4.67 -3.75 4.66
CA ALA A 53 -4.49 -5.10 4.12
C ALA A 53 -3.01 -5.43 3.85
N ASN A 54 -2.27 -4.48 3.26
CA ASN A 54 -0.81 -4.63 3.07
C ASN A 54 -0.06 -4.76 4.40
N LEU A 55 -0.42 -3.95 5.40
CA LEU A 55 0.17 -4.00 6.73
C LEU A 55 -0.11 -5.35 7.42
N VAL A 56 -1.35 -5.82 7.40
CA VAL A 56 -1.76 -7.10 8.00
C VAL A 56 -1.03 -8.27 7.36
N LEU A 57 -0.95 -8.32 6.03
CA LEU A 57 -0.23 -9.38 5.32
C LEU A 57 1.28 -9.39 5.66
N SER A 58 1.85 -8.21 5.83
CA SER A 58 3.27 -8.03 6.21
C SER A 58 3.53 -8.49 7.64
N ILE A 59 2.69 -8.10 8.61
CA ILE A 59 2.82 -8.48 10.03
C ILE A 59 2.50 -9.96 10.25
N ALA A 60 1.50 -10.49 9.54
CA ALA A 60 1.16 -11.91 9.58
C ALA A 60 2.24 -12.80 8.94
N GLN A 61 3.30 -12.22 8.37
CA GLN A 61 4.38 -12.94 7.69
C GLN A 61 3.81 -13.88 6.62
N SER A 62 2.92 -13.35 5.78
CA SER A 62 2.31 -14.10 4.68
C SER A 62 3.33 -14.48 3.61
N PRO A 63 3.03 -15.48 2.74
CA PRO A 63 3.96 -15.87 1.69
C PRO A 63 4.38 -14.65 0.85
N PRO A 64 5.67 -14.54 0.47
CA PRO A 64 6.21 -13.34 -0.16
C PRO A 64 5.42 -12.85 -1.38
N LYS A 65 4.87 -13.77 -2.17
CA LYS A 65 4.00 -13.47 -3.33
C LYS A 65 2.81 -12.59 -2.97
N TRP A 66 2.20 -12.82 -1.80
CA TRP A 66 1.05 -12.03 -1.34
C TRP A 66 1.49 -10.66 -0.81
N ILE A 67 2.65 -10.59 -0.14
CA ILE A 67 3.22 -9.33 0.35
C ILE A 67 3.56 -8.41 -0.82
N VAL A 68 4.27 -8.90 -1.84
CA VAL A 68 4.63 -8.12 -3.05
C VAL A 68 3.37 -7.60 -3.74
N ARG A 69 2.37 -8.47 -3.93
CA ARG A 69 1.13 -8.10 -4.63
C ARG A 69 0.30 -7.09 -3.84
N ALA A 70 0.15 -7.30 -2.54
CA ALA A 70 -0.59 -6.37 -1.69
C ALA A 70 0.11 -5.02 -1.59
N PHE A 71 1.44 -5.01 -1.53
CA PHE A 71 2.23 -3.79 -1.55
C PHE A 71 2.06 -3.01 -2.85
N LEU A 72 2.21 -3.68 -4.01
CA LEU A 72 2.00 -3.06 -5.32
C LEU A 72 0.57 -2.53 -5.47
N LEU A 73 -0.42 -3.33 -5.06
CA LEU A 73 -1.82 -2.94 -5.13
C LEU A 73 -2.10 -1.72 -4.22
N SER A 74 -1.55 -1.71 -3.00
CA SER A 74 -1.65 -0.58 -2.06
C SER A 74 -1.06 0.69 -2.66
N ILE A 75 0.13 0.62 -3.27
CA ILE A 75 0.74 1.76 -3.97
C ILE A 75 -0.18 2.26 -5.09
N ILE A 76 -0.63 1.37 -5.97
CA ILE A 76 -1.46 1.74 -7.13
C ILE A 76 -2.76 2.42 -6.66
N VAL A 77 -3.47 1.82 -5.70
CA VAL A 77 -4.73 2.38 -5.18
C VAL A 77 -4.49 3.73 -4.50
N ASN A 78 -3.48 3.84 -3.64
CA ASN A 78 -3.17 5.10 -2.96
C ASN A 78 -2.78 6.19 -3.95
N THR A 79 -1.98 5.88 -4.98
CA THR A 79 -1.63 6.84 -6.04
C THR A 79 -2.87 7.29 -6.81
N ILE A 80 -3.77 6.38 -7.19
CA ILE A 80 -5.01 6.73 -7.90
C ILE A 80 -5.88 7.64 -7.03
N ILE A 81 -6.04 7.32 -5.74
CA ILE A 81 -6.84 8.12 -4.81
C ILE A 81 -6.23 9.53 -4.67
N ILE A 82 -4.91 9.65 -4.49
CA ILE A 82 -4.23 10.95 -4.42
C ILE A 82 -4.53 11.78 -5.69
N LEU A 83 -4.41 11.19 -6.87
CA LEU A 83 -4.69 11.89 -8.14
C LEU A 83 -6.14 12.36 -8.24
N ILE A 84 -7.10 11.53 -7.81
CA ILE A 84 -8.53 11.88 -7.77
C ILE A 84 -8.76 13.02 -6.76
N SER A 85 -8.21 12.91 -5.55
CA SER A 85 -8.33 13.93 -4.50
C SER A 85 -7.72 15.28 -4.93
N MET A 86 -6.66 15.27 -5.76
CA MET A 86 -6.10 16.51 -6.32
C MET A 86 -6.99 17.15 -7.40
N THR A 87 -7.85 16.38 -8.08
CA THR A 87 -8.74 16.89 -9.15
C THR A 87 -10.12 17.30 -8.65
N ILE A 88 -10.60 16.71 -7.56
CA ILE A 88 -11.85 17.14 -6.90
C ILE A 88 -11.61 18.50 -6.24
N LYS A 89 -12.41 19.51 -6.63
CA LYS A 89 -12.36 20.85 -6.04
C LYS A 89 -12.97 20.88 -4.65
#